data_AF-A0A7Y1U4R8-F1
#
_entry.id   AF-A0A7Y1U4R8-F1
#
_cell.length_a   1.000
_cell.length_b   1.000
_cell.length_c   1.000
_cell.angle_alpha   90.00
_cell.angle_beta   90.00
_cell.angle_gamma   90.00
#
_symmetry.space_group_name_H-M   'P 1'
#
loop_
_entity.id
_entity.type
_entity.pdbx_description
1 polymer ?
#
loop_
_entity_poly.entity_id
_entity_poly.type
_entity_poly.pdbx_seq_one_letter_code
_entity_poly.pdbx_strand_id
1 'polypeptide(L)'
;EALLPFDVNRALPGWTIEYNPSRPNFRGLTFPYEKRIELYVRPSDTPRSLAGILAHEIGHAIDVTHFSANDRKRWLEIRGVPNAQWWPDAYASDFETGAGDFAEAFAYWALRDANSSKLAGTPSSAQLETVASLVSDHL
;
A
#
# COMPACT_ATOMS: atom_id res chain seq x y z
N GLU A 1 11.72 5.53 -5.57
CA GLU A 1 10.89 6.72 -5.88
C GLU A 1 10.79 7.02 -7.38
N ALA A 2 11.89 7.18 -8.13
CA ALA A 2 11.86 7.53 -9.56
C ALA A 2 11.09 6.57 -10.51
N LEU A 3 10.70 5.38 -10.03
CA LEU A 3 9.87 4.43 -10.78
C LEU A 3 8.36 4.58 -10.51
N LEU A 4 7.98 5.36 -9.50
CA LEU A 4 6.57 5.61 -9.18
C LEU A 4 6.00 6.62 -10.18
N PRO A 5 4.73 6.45 -10.60
CA PRO A 5 4.12 7.32 -11.61
C PRO A 5 3.59 8.65 -11.05
N PHE A 6 3.95 9.02 -9.82
CA PHE A 6 3.46 10.21 -9.11
C PHE A 6 4.52 10.81 -8.18
N ASP A 7 4.33 12.05 -7.74
CA ASP A 7 5.20 12.73 -6.78
C ASP A 7 4.83 12.33 -5.34
N VAL A 8 5.69 11.55 -4.70
CA VAL A 8 5.47 11.06 -3.34
C VAL A 8 5.40 12.21 -2.32
N ASN A 9 6.20 13.27 -2.49
CA ASN A 9 6.21 14.39 -1.54
C ASN A 9 4.91 15.20 -1.60
N ARG A 10 4.30 15.25 -2.78
CA ARG A 10 2.98 15.85 -2.98
C ARG A 10 1.87 14.97 -2.39
N ALA A 11 1.94 13.66 -2.64
CA ALA A 11 0.97 12.69 -2.15
C ALA A 11 0.98 12.53 -0.62
N LEU A 12 2.16 12.63 0.00
CA LEU A 12 2.38 12.41 1.41
C LEU A 12 3.22 13.54 2.05
N PRO A 13 2.66 14.76 2.18
CA PRO A 13 3.42 15.87 2.74
C PRO A 13 3.86 15.60 4.19
N GLY A 14 5.16 15.77 4.42
CA GLY A 14 5.78 15.55 5.73
C GLY A 14 6.04 14.09 6.08
N TRP A 15 5.85 13.16 5.14
CA TRP A 15 6.33 11.79 5.30
C TRP A 15 7.81 11.66 4.91
N THR A 16 8.53 10.77 5.58
CA THR A 16 9.92 10.44 5.27
C THR A 16 10.08 8.99 4.86
N ILE A 17 10.98 8.71 3.91
CA ILE A 17 11.35 7.36 3.50
C ILE A 17 12.79 7.10 3.94
N GLU A 18 13.00 6.01 4.68
CA GLU A 18 14.30 5.58 5.18
C GLU A 18 14.69 4.22 4.60
N TYR A 19 15.94 4.11 4.15
CA TYR A 19 16.51 2.87 3.64
C TYR A 19 17.48 2.30 4.68
N ASN A 20 17.13 1.16 5.25
CA ASN A 20 17.85 0.50 6.33
C ASN A 20 18.49 -0.83 5.86
N PRO A 21 19.53 -1.32 6.55
CA PRO A 21 20.06 -2.67 6.34
C PRO A 21 18.99 -3.74 6.55
N SER A 22 19.13 -4.89 5.87
CA SER A 22 18.14 -5.98 5.95
C SER A 22 17.81 -6.40 7.38
N ARG A 23 16.51 -6.61 7.65
CA ARG A 23 15.99 -7.14 8.93
C ARG A 23 15.27 -8.47 8.68
N PRO A 24 15.41 -9.48 9.55
CA PRO A 24 14.64 -10.71 9.44
C PRO A 24 13.13 -10.43 9.41
N ASN A 25 12.41 -11.14 8.53
CA ASN A 25 10.95 -11.11 8.37
C ASN A 25 10.31 -9.81 7.86
N PHE A 26 11.08 -8.71 7.72
CA PHE A 26 10.55 -7.44 7.23
C PHE A 26 11.21 -7.00 5.92
N ARG A 27 10.42 -6.32 5.08
CA ARG A 27 10.84 -5.76 3.79
C ARG A 27 10.57 -4.26 3.72
N GLY A 28 9.38 -3.88 4.18
CA GLY A 28 9.00 -2.50 4.47
C GLY A 28 8.21 -2.45 5.77
N LEU A 29 8.11 -1.26 6.35
CA LEU A 29 7.21 -0.94 7.44
C LEU A 29 6.72 0.50 7.30
N THR A 30 5.42 0.68 7.49
CA THR A 30 4.78 2.00 7.59
C THR A 30 4.55 2.35 9.06
N PHE A 31 5.02 3.52 9.48
CA PHE A 31 4.89 4.07 10.83
C PHE A 31 4.02 5.33 10.79
N PRO A 32 2.69 5.22 11.00
CA PRO A 32 1.75 6.32 10.78
C PRO A 32 1.95 7.52 11.72
N TYR A 33 2.28 7.28 12.99
CA TYR A 33 2.43 8.36 13.98
C TYR A 33 3.65 9.22 13.69
N GLU A 34 4.74 8.60 13.25
CA GLU A 34 5.99 9.24 12.87
C GLU A 34 5.98 9.76 11.43
N LYS A 35 4.93 9.45 10.65
CA LYS A 35 4.87 9.68 9.19
C LYS A 35 6.12 9.16 8.49
N ARG A 36 6.47 7.91 8.76
CA ARG A 36 7.74 7.35 8.30
C ARG A 36 7.54 6.00 7.64
N ILE A 37 8.19 5.80 6.51
CA ILE A 37 8.27 4.52 5.82
C ILE A 37 9.71 4.03 5.92
N GLU A 38 9.91 2.81 6.39
CA GLU A 38 11.20 2.15 6.38
C GLU A 38 11.24 1.05 5.32
N LEU A 39 12.33 0.95 4.57
CA LEU A 39 12.63 -0.15 3.66
C LEU A 39 13.89 -0.88 4.11
N TYR A 40 13.82 -2.20 4.23
CA TYR A 40 14.92 -3.05 4.66
C TYR A 40 15.57 -3.74 3.46
N VAL A 41 16.62 -3.11 2.94
CA VAL A 41 17.23 -3.47 1.65
C VAL A 41 18.14 -4.69 1.78
N ARG A 42 17.98 -5.65 0.86
CA ARG A 42 18.82 -6.85 0.75
C ARG A 42 19.77 -6.76 -0.44
N PRO A 43 20.94 -7.43 -0.40
CA PRO A 43 21.86 -7.46 -1.54
C PRO A 43 21.24 -8.03 -2.83
N SER A 44 20.23 -8.88 -2.71
CA SER A 44 19.50 -9.48 -3.84
C SER A 44 18.43 -8.56 -4.44
N ASP A 45 18.16 -7.40 -3.82
CA ASP A 45 17.07 -6.55 -4.25
C ASP A 45 17.42 -5.78 -5.51
N THR A 46 16.49 -5.79 -6.45
CA THR A 46 16.55 -4.97 -7.65
C THR A 46 15.83 -3.64 -7.42
N PRO A 47 16.16 -2.57 -8.18
CA PRO A 47 15.42 -1.32 -8.12
C PRO A 47 13.91 -1.51 -8.30
N ARG A 48 13.50 -2.46 -9.16
CA ARG A 48 12.09 -2.79 -9.36
C ARG A 48 11.46 -3.43 -8.13
N SER A 49 12.11 -4.42 -7.52
CA SER A 49 11.58 -5.05 -6.30
C SER A 49 11.45 -4.08 -5.13
N LEU A 50 12.40 -3.15 -4.97
CA LEU A 50 12.32 -2.10 -3.95
C LEU A 50 11.19 -1.10 -4.25
N ALA A 51 10.96 -0.77 -5.52
CA ALA A 51 9.86 0.09 -5.91
C ALA A 51 8.50 -0.56 -5.60
N GLY A 52 8.35 -1.87 -5.79
CA GLY A 52 7.14 -2.61 -5.43
C GLY A 52 6.86 -2.59 -3.94
N ILE A 53 7.88 -2.88 -3.12
CA ILE A 53 7.76 -2.79 -1.65
C ILE A 53 7.42 -1.36 -1.24
N LEU A 54 8.10 -0.36 -1.79
CA LEU A 54 7.81 1.04 -1.50
C LEU A 54 6.37 1.43 -1.88
N ALA A 55 5.89 0.98 -3.04
CA ALA A 55 4.54 1.27 -3.49
C ALA A 55 3.49 0.68 -2.53
N HIS A 56 3.71 -0.54 -2.04
CA HIS A 56 2.88 -1.13 -1.00
C HIS A 56 2.84 -0.25 0.27
N GLU A 57 4.00 0.14 0.81
CA GLU A 57 4.07 0.97 2.02
C GLU A 57 3.44 2.37 1.80
N ILE A 58 3.59 2.95 0.60
CA ILE A 58 2.91 4.20 0.25
C ILE A 58 1.39 4.03 0.24
N GLY A 59 0.88 2.86 -0.19
CA GLY A 59 -0.55 2.55 -0.12
C GLY A 59 -1.09 2.64 1.31
N HIS A 60 -0.38 2.06 2.28
CA HIS A 60 -0.70 2.21 3.71
C HIS A 60 -0.64 3.66 4.18
N ALA A 61 0.42 4.38 3.80
CA ALA A 61 0.58 5.78 4.17
C ALA A 61 -0.54 6.68 3.60
N ILE A 62 -1.00 6.42 2.39
CA ILE A 62 -2.15 7.10 1.77
C ILE A 62 -3.44 6.79 2.54
N ASP A 63 -3.71 5.53 2.86
CA ASP A 63 -4.90 5.15 3.64
C ASP A 63 -4.95 5.88 4.99
N VAL A 64 -3.88 5.82 5.78
CA VAL A 64 -3.89 6.47 7.11
C VAL A 64 -3.91 8.00 7.03
N THR A 65 -3.41 8.60 5.94
CA THR A 65 -3.36 10.06 5.78
C THR A 65 -4.66 10.63 5.26
N HIS A 66 -5.30 9.95 4.30
CA HIS A 66 -6.38 10.54 3.49
C HIS A 66 -7.72 9.83 3.60
N PHE A 67 -7.75 8.53 3.92
CA PHE A 67 -9.01 7.77 3.85
C PHE A 67 -9.92 8.01 5.05
N SER A 68 -11.19 8.25 4.74
CA SER A 68 -12.28 8.17 5.70
C SER A 68 -12.78 6.73 5.88
N ALA A 69 -13.63 6.49 6.88
CA ALA A 69 -14.31 5.20 7.03
C ALA A 69 -15.17 4.83 5.81
N ASN A 70 -15.69 5.81 5.08
CA ASN A 70 -16.50 5.58 3.88
C ASN A 70 -15.63 5.12 2.70
N ASP A 71 -14.41 5.64 2.56
CA ASP A 71 -13.46 5.23 1.52
C ASP A 71 -13.05 3.78 1.71
N ARG A 72 -12.75 3.41 2.96
CA ARG A 72 -12.44 2.04 3.38
C ARG A 72 -13.59 1.08 3.10
N LYS A 73 -14.82 1.47 3.46
CA LYS A 73 -16.03 0.69 3.18
C LYS A 73 -16.25 0.51 1.67
N ARG A 74 -16.11 1.60 0.90
CA ARG A 74 -16.24 1.58 -0.57
C ARG A 74 -15.23 0.64 -1.20
N TRP A 75 -13.99 0.62 -0.71
CA TRP A 75 -12.96 -0.32 -1.18
C TRP A 75 -13.38 -1.77 -0.94
N LEU A 76 -13.80 -2.11 0.29
CA LEU A 76 -14.22 -3.48 0.60
C LEU A 76 -15.45 -3.92 -0.22
N GLU A 77 -16.41 -3.02 -0.45
CA GLU A 77 -17.59 -3.28 -1.27
C GLU A 77 -17.20 -3.60 -2.72
N ILE A 78 -16.34 -2.80 -3.36
CA ILE A 78 -15.92 -3.03 -4.76
C ILE A 78 -15.03 -4.27 -4.89
N ARG A 79 -14.32 -4.64 -3.81
CA ARG A 79 -13.53 -5.87 -3.74
C ARG A 79 -14.35 -7.12 -3.47
N GLY A 80 -15.64 -6.97 -3.15
CA GLY A 80 -16.53 -8.10 -2.87
C GLY A 80 -16.27 -8.75 -1.50
N VAL A 81 -15.64 -8.03 -0.58
CA VAL A 81 -15.28 -8.48 0.77
C VAL A 81 -15.77 -7.50 1.84
N PRO A 82 -17.07 -7.14 1.85
CA PRO A 82 -17.60 -6.04 2.68
C PRO A 82 -17.45 -6.24 4.20
N ASN A 83 -17.24 -7.47 4.65
CA ASN A 83 -17.09 -7.82 6.07
C ASN A 83 -15.63 -8.06 6.48
N ALA A 84 -14.67 -7.83 5.57
CA ALA A 84 -13.26 -7.99 5.92
C ALA A 84 -12.85 -6.93 6.96
N GLN A 85 -11.98 -7.35 7.87
CA GLN A 85 -11.38 -6.45 8.84
C GLN A 85 -10.43 -5.48 8.11
N TRP A 86 -10.48 -4.20 8.47
CA TRP A 86 -9.64 -3.21 7.81
C TRP A 86 -8.17 -3.27 8.28
N TRP A 87 -7.94 -3.27 9.60
CA TRP A 87 -6.59 -3.24 10.18
C TRP A 87 -6.10 -4.64 10.59
N PRO A 88 -4.80 -4.94 10.53
CA PRO A 88 -4.27 -6.16 11.11
C PRO A 88 -4.44 -6.20 12.63
N ASP A 89 -4.50 -7.41 13.17
CA ASP A 89 -4.51 -7.68 14.60
C ASP A 89 -3.70 -8.96 14.92
N ALA A 90 -3.93 -9.56 16.09
CA ALA A 90 -3.24 -10.79 16.47
C ALA A 90 -3.58 -12.02 15.61
N TYR A 91 -4.64 -11.94 14.79
CA TYR A 91 -5.23 -13.06 14.05
C TYR A 91 -5.20 -12.86 12.52
N ALA A 92 -5.09 -11.62 12.04
CA ALA A 92 -5.02 -11.29 10.62
C ALA A 92 -3.70 -10.60 10.27
N SER A 93 -2.94 -11.22 9.36
CA SER A 93 -1.76 -10.58 8.77
C SER A 93 -2.17 -9.46 7.81
N ASP A 94 -1.22 -8.59 7.45
CA ASP A 94 -1.46 -7.49 6.50
C ASP A 94 -2.18 -7.97 5.23
N PHE A 95 -1.70 -9.06 4.61
CA PHE A 95 -2.29 -9.65 3.40
C PHE A 95 -3.72 -10.21 3.57
N GLU A 96 -4.26 -10.26 4.78
CA GLU A 96 -5.59 -10.78 5.13
C GLU A 96 -6.54 -9.66 5.55
N THR A 97 -6.15 -8.40 5.35
CA THR A 97 -6.89 -7.22 5.82
C THR A 97 -7.21 -6.26 4.67
N GLY A 98 -8.22 -5.41 4.87
CA GLY A 98 -8.63 -4.40 3.90
C GLY A 98 -7.52 -3.39 3.59
N ALA A 99 -6.75 -2.99 4.61
CA ALA A 99 -5.60 -2.10 4.45
C ALA A 99 -4.53 -2.74 3.56
N GLY A 100 -4.13 -3.99 3.84
CA GLY A 100 -3.14 -4.70 3.02
C GLY A 100 -3.65 -5.02 1.60
N ASP A 101 -4.93 -5.36 1.44
CA ASP A 101 -5.52 -5.53 0.11
C ASP A 101 -5.49 -4.23 -0.70
N PHE A 102 -5.79 -3.09 -0.08
CA PHE A 102 -5.66 -1.79 -0.72
C PHE A 102 -4.19 -1.47 -1.07
N ALA A 103 -3.25 -1.69 -0.15
CA ALA A 103 -1.82 -1.46 -0.38
C ALA A 103 -1.27 -2.29 -1.56
N GLU A 104 -1.64 -3.56 -1.64
CA GLU A 104 -1.30 -4.45 -2.76
C GLU A 104 -1.95 -3.99 -4.07
N ALA A 105 -3.22 -3.55 -4.03
CA ALA A 105 -3.89 -3.02 -5.20
C ALA A 105 -3.29 -1.70 -5.69
N PHE A 106 -2.84 -0.84 -4.78
CA PHE A 106 -2.14 0.40 -5.08
C PHE A 106 -0.78 0.12 -5.73
N ALA A 107 0.00 -0.83 -5.19
CA ALA A 107 1.26 -1.25 -5.80
C ALA A 107 1.05 -1.83 -7.21
N TYR A 108 0.01 -2.66 -7.39
CA TYR A 108 -0.37 -3.18 -8.70
C TYR A 108 -0.81 -2.06 -9.66
N TRP A 109 -1.57 -1.08 -9.17
CA TRP A 109 -2.01 0.07 -9.95
C TRP A 109 -0.82 0.90 -10.45
N ALA A 110 0.10 1.24 -9.55
CA ALA A 110 1.24 2.12 -9.82
C ALA A 110 2.30 1.46 -10.70
N LEU A 111 2.59 0.18 -10.46
CA LEU A 111 3.77 -0.48 -11.02
C LEU A 111 3.44 -1.71 -11.85
N ARG A 112 2.25 -2.31 -11.72
CA ARG A 112 1.93 -3.67 -12.22
C ARG A 112 2.78 -4.77 -11.55
N ASP A 113 3.13 -4.58 -10.28
CA ASP A 113 3.76 -5.63 -9.47
C ASP A 113 2.79 -6.74 -9.09
N ALA A 114 3.30 -7.86 -8.58
CA ALA A 114 2.45 -8.95 -8.11
C ALA A 114 1.54 -8.47 -6.95
N ASN A 115 0.28 -8.90 -6.96
CA ASN A 115 -0.64 -8.69 -5.85
C ASN A 115 -0.67 -9.96 -4.99
N SER A 116 -0.33 -9.80 -3.72
CA SER A 116 -0.20 -10.86 -2.72
C SER A 116 -1.37 -10.89 -1.72
N SER A 117 -2.41 -10.08 -1.94
CA SER A 117 -3.62 -10.08 -1.11
C SER A 117 -4.27 -11.46 -1.11
N LYS A 118 -4.74 -11.87 0.08
CA LYS A 118 -5.50 -13.10 0.29
C LYS A 118 -7.01 -12.85 0.42
N LEU A 119 -7.44 -11.58 0.48
CA LEU A 119 -8.87 -11.24 0.57
C LEU A 119 -9.58 -11.42 -0.76
N ALA A 120 -8.97 -10.92 -1.82
CA ALA A 120 -9.46 -11.10 -3.17
C ALA A 120 -8.26 -11.15 -4.12
N GLY A 121 -8.39 -11.88 -5.24
CA GLY A 121 -7.32 -11.99 -6.23
C GLY A 121 -6.97 -10.65 -6.89
N THR A 122 -6.11 -10.70 -7.90
CA THR A 122 -5.64 -9.53 -8.66
C THR A 122 -6.79 -8.56 -9.00
N PRO A 123 -6.66 -7.26 -8.71
CA PRO A 123 -7.71 -6.29 -8.96
C PRO A 123 -8.10 -6.22 -10.44
N SER A 124 -9.41 -6.15 -10.70
CA SER A 124 -9.94 -5.90 -12.05
C SER A 124 -9.73 -4.43 -12.47
N SER A 125 -9.92 -4.12 -13.75
CA SER A 125 -9.82 -2.74 -14.25
C SER A 125 -10.73 -1.76 -13.49
N ALA A 126 -11.97 -2.15 -13.20
CA ALA A 126 -12.91 -1.31 -12.44
C ALA A 126 -12.48 -1.09 -10.98
N GLN A 127 -11.81 -2.08 -10.37
CA GLN A 127 -11.24 -1.93 -9.03
C GLN A 127 -10.02 -0.99 -9.06
N LEU A 128 -9.20 -1.06 -10.11
CA LEU A 128 -8.08 -0.12 -10.30
C LEU A 128 -8.54 1.32 -10.60
N GLU A 129 -9.68 1.49 -11.28
CA GLU A 129 -10.33 2.80 -11.41
C GLU A 129 -10.77 3.35 -10.05
N THR A 130 -11.21 2.48 -9.14
CA THR A 130 -11.52 2.89 -7.76
C THR A 130 -10.27 3.29 -7.00
N VAL A 131 -9.14 2.57 -7.14
CA VAL A 131 -7.84 3.02 -6.58
C VAL A 131 -7.51 4.42 -7.08
N ALA A 132 -7.53 4.64 -8.40
CA ALA A 132 -7.24 5.93 -9.00
C ALA A 132 -8.17 7.04 -8.48
N SER A 133 -9.48 6.77 -8.34
CA SER A 133 -10.47 7.70 -7.80
C SER A 133 -10.25 8.03 -6.32
N LEU A 134 -9.74 7.10 -5.52
CA LEU A 134 -9.47 7.31 -4.10
C LEU A 134 -8.22 8.14 -3.85
N VAL A 135 -7.31 8.19 -4.83
CA VAL A 135 -6.02 8.89 -4.69
C VAL A 135 -5.90 10.13 -5.58
N SER A 136 -6.85 10.39 -6.48
CA SER A 136 -6.76 11.43 -7.52
C SER A 136 -6.51 12.84 -6.99
N ASP A 137 -7.06 13.16 -5.83
CA ASP A 137 -6.96 14.50 -5.23
C ASP A 137 -5.63 14.71 -4.50
N HIS A 138 -4.83 13.64 -4.39
CA HIS A 138 -3.60 13.60 -3.60
C HIS A 138 -2.35 13.42 -4.48
N LEU A 139 -2.47 12.81 -5.67
CA LEU A 139 -1.34 12.56 -6.58
C LEU A 139 -0.99 13.75 -7.50
#